data_AF-A0A932DBG9-F1
#
_entry.id   AF-A0A932DBG9-F1
#
_cell.length_a   1.000
_cell.length_b   1.000
_cell.length_c   1.000
_cell.angle_alpha   90.00
_cell.angle_beta   90.00
_cell.angle_gamma   90.00
#
_symmetry.space_group_name_H-M   'P 1'
#
loop_
_entity.id
_entity.type
_entity.pdbx_description
1 polymer ?
#
loop_
_entity_poly.entity_id
_entity_poly.type
_entity_poly.pdbx_seq_one_letter_code
_entity_poly.pdbx_strand_id
1 'polypeptide(L)'
;MRTCVTFADLVEIHRPQIEEMQRVGHAFSDPAAPNAGDAFSHQVKLVEGTLRQTYREAAPLARRTSDLEEVKELWSQMSAFCAATIRALTSLKGKFPTCGTPQLYDLALDFKLAADKRHRDVLEEISCQNQELPKGLFPEPT
;
A
#
# COMPACT_ATOMS: atom_id res chain seq x y z
N MET A 1 23.42 6.13 -5.84
CA MET A 1 23.34 6.67 -4.46
C MET A 1 22.82 5.55 -3.58
N ARG A 2 23.52 5.16 -2.50
CA ARG A 2 22.93 4.27 -1.49
C ARG A 2 21.95 5.09 -0.67
N THR A 3 20.66 4.90 -0.87
CA THR A 3 19.63 5.41 0.04
C THR A 3 19.79 4.69 1.38
N CYS A 4 19.94 5.44 2.47
CA CYS A 4 20.06 4.88 3.82
C CYS A 4 18.72 4.31 4.34
N VAL A 5 17.62 4.53 3.62
CA VAL A 5 16.26 4.09 3.96
C VAL A 5 15.63 3.49 2.71
N THR A 6 15.15 2.26 2.80
CA THR A 6 14.42 1.56 1.74
C THR A 6 12.93 1.86 1.84
N PHE A 7 12.17 1.56 0.78
CA PHE A 7 10.71 1.68 0.86
C PHE A 7 10.10 0.72 1.89
N ALA A 8 10.73 -0.44 2.10
CA ALA A 8 10.33 -1.39 3.14
C ALA A 8 10.43 -0.75 4.53
N ASP A 9 11.52 -0.03 4.80
CA ASP A 9 11.70 0.68 6.07
C ASP A 9 10.59 1.73 6.28
N LEU A 10 10.19 2.45 5.22
CA LEU A 10 9.08 3.40 5.29
C LEU A 10 7.75 2.72 5.62
N VAL A 11 7.47 1.57 5.00
CA VAL A 11 6.26 0.79 5.27
C VAL A 11 6.26 0.28 6.71
N GLU A 12 7.39 -0.21 7.22
CA GLU A 12 7.50 -0.70 8.61
C GLU A 12 7.37 0.42 9.64
N ILE A 13 7.86 1.63 9.36
CA ILE A 13 7.65 2.81 10.21
C ILE A 13 6.15 3.15 10.33
N HIS A 14 5.37 2.83 9.32
CA HIS A 14 3.96 3.17 9.20
C HIS A 14 2.99 2.04 9.60
N ARG A 15 3.49 0.82 9.79
CA ARG A 15 2.70 -0.34 10.22
C ARG A 15 2.06 -0.15 11.61
N PRO A 16 2.74 0.42 12.62
CA PRO A 16 2.17 0.60 13.96
C PRO A 16 0.88 1.45 13.98
N GLN A 17 0.68 2.37 13.02
CA GLN A 17 -0.54 3.18 12.95
C GLN A 17 -1.78 2.32 12.64
N ILE A 18 -1.64 1.26 11.83
CA ILE A 18 -2.73 0.32 11.56
C ILE A 18 -3.05 -0.50 12.81
N GLU A 19 -2.02 -0.96 13.51
CA GLU A 19 -2.15 -1.74 14.74
C GLU A 19 -2.81 -0.91 15.86
N GLU A 20 -2.45 0.36 15.98
CA GLU A 20 -3.04 1.28 16.95
C GLU A 20 -4.52 1.53 16.67
N MET A 21 -4.90 1.72 15.39
CA MET A 21 -6.31 1.82 15.00
C MET A 21 -7.10 0.57 15.42
N GLN A 22 -6.54 -0.63 15.21
CA GLN A 22 -7.16 -1.88 15.66
C GLN A 22 -7.26 -1.93 17.18
N ARG A 23 -6.18 -1.59 17.88
CA ARG A 23 -6.14 -1.59 19.34
C ARG A 23 -7.21 -0.67 19.92
N VAL A 24 -7.34 0.55 19.41
CA VAL A 24 -8.37 1.51 19.83
C VAL A 24 -9.77 0.97 19.50
N GLY A 25 -9.98 0.43 18.30
CA GLY A 25 -11.26 -0.17 17.91
C GLY A 25 -11.67 -1.38 18.76
N HIS A 26 -10.70 -2.12 19.30
CA HIS A 26 -10.94 -3.23 20.22
C HIS A 26 -11.08 -2.80 21.69
N ALA A 27 -10.43 -1.69 22.10
CA ALA A 27 -10.48 -1.16 23.46
C ALA A 27 -11.89 -0.71 23.87
N PHE A 28 -12.72 -0.29 22.92
CA PHE A 28 -14.13 0.00 23.15
C PHE A 28 -14.99 -1.26 22.96
N SER A 29 -15.52 -1.75 24.07
CA SER A 29 -16.49 -2.85 24.11
C SER A 29 -17.84 -2.44 23.54
N ASP A 30 -18.27 -1.20 23.83
CA ASP A 30 -19.49 -0.57 23.34
C ASP A 30 -19.14 0.64 22.45
N PRO A 31 -19.47 0.61 21.15
CA PRO A 31 -19.29 1.75 20.24
C PRO A 31 -20.11 2.99 20.60
N ALA A 32 -21.17 2.85 21.40
CA ALA A 32 -21.98 3.95 21.90
C ALA A 32 -21.41 4.58 23.17
N ALA A 33 -20.29 4.06 23.70
CA ALA A 33 -19.63 4.65 24.86
C ALA A 33 -19.20 6.10 24.55
N PRO A 34 -19.26 7.01 25.54
CA PRO A 34 -18.83 8.39 25.36
C PRO A 34 -17.42 8.47 24.78
N ASN A 35 -17.22 9.27 23.73
CA ASN A 35 -15.96 9.50 23.01
C ASN A 35 -15.41 8.33 22.19
N ALA A 36 -16.06 7.15 22.15
CA ALA A 36 -15.56 6.00 21.39
C ALA A 36 -15.49 6.29 19.89
N GLY A 37 -16.54 6.89 19.34
CA GLY A 37 -16.61 7.29 17.93
C GLY A 37 -15.57 8.33 17.54
N ASP A 38 -15.32 9.33 18.40
CA ASP A 38 -14.34 10.39 18.14
C ASP A 38 -12.90 9.85 18.21
N ALA A 39 -12.60 9.05 19.24
CA ALA A 39 -11.29 8.43 19.40
C ALA A 39 -10.96 7.52 18.21
N PHE A 40 -11.93 6.72 17.76
CA PHE A 40 -11.75 5.85 16.61
C PHE A 40 -11.65 6.64 15.29
N SER A 41 -12.50 7.65 15.08
CA SER A 41 -12.45 8.52 13.89
C SER A 41 -11.11 9.25 13.77
N HIS A 42 -10.48 9.62 14.89
CA HIS A 42 -9.14 10.18 14.90
C HIS A 42 -8.10 9.20 14.35
N GLN A 43 -8.14 7.93 14.79
CA GLN A 43 -7.24 6.89 14.28
C GLN A 43 -7.44 6.62 12.79
N VAL A 44 -8.69 6.60 12.32
CA VAL A 44 -9.00 6.47 10.89
C VAL A 44 -8.33 7.59 10.08
N LYS A 45 -8.41 8.84 10.54
CA LYS A 45 -7.74 9.97 9.85
C LYS A 45 -6.22 9.86 9.86
N LEU A 46 -5.63 9.35 10.93
CA LEU A 46 -4.18 9.12 10.99
C LEU A 46 -3.75 8.06 9.97
N VAL A 47 -4.44 6.91 9.93
CA VAL A 47 -4.17 5.86 8.96
C VAL A 47 -4.42 6.34 7.54
N GLU A 48 -5.45 7.15 7.30
CA GLU A 48 -5.69 7.78 5.99
C GLU A 48 -4.50 8.65 5.55
N GLY A 49 -4.03 9.53 6.44
CA GLY A 49 -2.88 10.40 6.20
C GLY A 49 -1.61 9.60 5.89
N THR A 50 -1.34 8.58 6.70
CA THR A 50 -0.23 7.65 6.50
C THR A 50 -0.31 6.96 5.15
N LEU A 51 -1.46 6.38 4.80
CA LEU A 51 -1.66 5.66 3.55
C LEU A 51 -1.42 6.56 2.32
N ARG A 52 -1.95 7.80 2.36
CA ARG A 52 -1.70 8.81 1.31
C ARG A 52 -0.25 9.19 1.20
N GLN A 53 0.43 9.36 2.34
CA GLN A 53 1.85 9.71 2.38
C GLN A 53 2.70 8.58 1.79
N THR A 54 2.53 7.34 2.27
CA THR A 54 3.30 6.17 1.80
C THR A 54 3.13 5.98 0.29
N TYR A 55 1.90 6.10 -0.23
CA TYR A 55 1.66 6.00 -1.67
C TYR A 55 2.29 7.16 -2.46
N ARG A 56 2.24 8.39 -1.91
CA ARG A 56 2.88 9.57 -2.52
C ARG A 56 4.40 9.45 -2.56
N GLU A 57 5.01 8.77 -1.60
CA GLU A 57 6.45 8.51 -1.56
C GLU A 57 6.87 7.37 -2.50
N ALA A 58 6.03 6.34 -2.62
CA ALA A 58 6.24 5.20 -3.52
C ALA A 58 6.44 5.63 -4.97
N ALA A 59 5.58 6.51 -5.49
CA ALA A 59 5.61 6.88 -6.91
C ALA A 59 6.90 7.59 -7.37
N PRO A 60 7.42 8.63 -6.68
CA PRO A 60 8.71 9.24 -7.01
C PRO A 60 9.90 8.30 -6.76
N LEU A 61 9.84 7.42 -5.77
CA LEU A 61 10.89 6.41 -5.56
C LEU A 61 10.96 5.46 -6.76
N ALA A 62 9.83 4.85 -7.13
CA ALA A 62 9.73 3.97 -8.30
C ALA A 62 10.23 4.63 -9.60
N ARG A 63 9.94 5.92 -9.82
CA ARG A 63 10.41 6.65 -11.01
C ARG A 63 11.92 6.91 -11.05
N ARG A 64 12.58 6.95 -9.89
CA ARG A 64 14.02 7.24 -9.76
C ARG A 64 14.86 5.96 -9.71
N THR A 65 14.24 4.84 -9.41
CA THR A 65 14.87 3.52 -9.40
C THR A 65 15.01 2.99 -10.83
N SER A 66 16.23 2.57 -11.19
CA SER A 66 16.53 1.97 -12.49
C SER A 66 16.42 0.45 -12.50
N ASP A 67 16.42 -0.18 -11.33
CA ASP A 67 16.28 -1.63 -11.18
C ASP A 67 14.79 -2.02 -11.13
N LEU A 68 14.33 -2.76 -12.14
CA LEU A 68 12.94 -3.21 -12.21
C LEU A 68 12.58 -4.17 -11.07
N GLU A 69 13.53 -4.94 -10.53
CA GLU A 69 13.28 -5.82 -9.39
C GLU A 69 12.98 -5.01 -8.11
N GLU A 70 13.71 -3.91 -7.90
CA GLU A 70 13.43 -2.98 -6.81
C GLU A 70 12.08 -2.27 -6.99
N VAL A 71 11.74 -1.87 -8.22
CA VAL A 71 10.43 -1.24 -8.51
C VAL A 71 9.27 -2.23 -8.28
N LYS A 72 9.44 -3.49 -8.71
CA LYS A 72 8.50 -4.58 -8.45
C LYS A 72 8.27 -4.73 -6.94
N GLU A 73 9.35 -4.85 -6.18
CA GLU A 73 9.27 -5.06 -4.73
C GLU A 73 8.58 -3.87 -4.03
N LEU A 74 8.88 -2.65 -4.44
CA LEU A 74 8.22 -1.44 -3.93
C LEU A 74 6.70 -1.48 -4.12
N TRP A 75 6.20 -1.83 -5.31
CA TRP A 75 4.75 -1.89 -5.55
C TRP A 75 4.09 -3.08 -4.85
N SER A 76 4.79 -4.21 -4.72
CA SER A 76 4.34 -5.35 -3.91
C SER A 76 4.13 -4.95 -2.45
N GLN A 77 5.11 -4.25 -1.85
CA GLN A 77 5.04 -3.76 -0.48
C GLN A 77 3.91 -2.75 -0.27
N MET A 78 3.73 -1.81 -1.21
CA MET A 78 2.62 -0.84 -1.15
C MET A 78 1.27 -1.56 -1.19
N SER A 79 1.11 -2.58 -2.05
CA SER A 79 -0.11 -3.39 -2.11
C SER A 79 -0.35 -4.16 -0.81
N ALA A 80 0.70 -4.76 -0.23
CA ALA A 80 0.62 -5.46 1.04
C ALA A 80 0.23 -4.54 2.21
N PHE A 81 0.74 -3.31 2.22
CA PHE A 81 0.38 -2.29 3.21
C PHE A 81 -1.09 -1.87 3.11
N CYS A 82 -1.59 -1.65 1.88
CA CYS A 82 -3.01 -1.39 1.65
C CYS A 82 -3.88 -2.59 2.09
N ALA A 83 -3.45 -3.82 1.78
CA ALA A 83 -4.16 -5.03 2.17
C ALA A 83 -4.22 -5.20 3.71
N ALA A 84 -3.16 -4.83 4.43
CA ALA A 84 -3.17 -4.82 5.90
C ALA A 84 -4.22 -3.84 6.45
N THR A 85 -4.30 -2.64 5.86
CA THR A 85 -5.30 -1.62 6.22
C THR A 85 -6.73 -2.13 5.98
N ILE A 86 -6.99 -2.73 4.81
CA ILE A 86 -8.29 -3.32 4.46
C ILE A 86 -8.69 -4.42 5.46
N ARG A 87 -7.77 -5.30 5.82
CA ARG A 87 -8.02 -6.36 6.82
C ARG A 87 -8.37 -5.78 8.18
N ALA A 88 -7.62 -4.77 8.63
CA ALA A 88 -7.88 -4.08 9.89
C ALA A 88 -9.26 -3.40 9.94
N LEU A 89 -9.68 -2.77 8.84
CA LEU A 89 -11.01 -2.16 8.74
C LEU A 89 -12.11 -3.22 8.69
N THR A 90 -11.88 -4.32 7.99
CA THR A 90 -12.85 -5.41 7.88
C THR A 90 -13.11 -6.04 9.25
N SER A 91 -12.09 -6.18 10.11
CA SER A 91 -12.28 -6.69 11.48
C SER A 91 -13.08 -5.73 12.38
N LEU A 92 -13.23 -4.46 11.99
CA LEU A 92 -13.90 -3.41 12.77
C LEU A 92 -15.21 -2.92 12.13
N LYS A 93 -15.54 -3.41 10.93
CA LYS A 93 -16.68 -2.95 10.09
C LYS A 93 -18.01 -2.94 10.83
N GLY A 94 -18.24 -3.92 11.71
CA GLY A 94 -19.48 -4.01 12.49
C GLY A 94 -19.55 -3.09 13.71
N LYS A 95 -18.40 -2.61 14.21
CA LYS A 95 -18.34 -1.79 15.43
C LYS A 95 -18.49 -0.29 15.15
N PHE A 96 -17.82 0.22 14.12
CA PHE A 96 -17.77 1.66 13.83
C PHE A 96 -18.17 1.99 12.39
N PRO A 97 -19.44 1.76 12.00
CA PRO A 97 -19.88 1.91 10.61
C PRO A 97 -19.87 3.37 10.11
N THR A 98 -19.97 4.35 10.99
CA THR A 98 -20.10 5.78 10.65
C THR A 98 -18.86 6.62 10.94
N CYS A 99 -17.79 6.01 11.45
CA CYS A 99 -16.58 6.72 11.91
C CYS A 99 -15.49 6.80 10.83
N GLY A 100 -15.87 6.94 9.56
CA GLY A 100 -14.92 7.05 8.43
C GLY A 100 -14.37 5.72 7.89
N THR A 101 -14.82 4.58 8.44
CA THR A 101 -14.36 3.25 7.99
C THR A 101 -14.63 2.96 6.50
N PRO A 102 -15.79 3.34 5.91
CA PRO A 102 -16.02 3.08 4.49
C PRO A 102 -15.09 3.90 3.59
N GLN A 103 -14.90 5.19 3.91
CA GLN A 103 -14.06 6.08 3.10
C GLN A 103 -12.59 5.65 3.11
N LEU A 104 -12.08 5.23 4.28
CA LEU A 104 -10.72 4.71 4.36
C LEU A 104 -10.58 3.34 3.67
N TYR A 105 -11.61 2.50 3.74
CA TYR A 105 -11.63 1.22 3.04
C TYR A 105 -11.53 1.42 1.53
N ASP A 106 -12.36 2.31 0.97
CA ASP A 106 -12.37 2.62 -0.46
C ASP A 106 -11.02 3.20 -0.91
N LEU A 107 -10.44 4.12 -0.14
CA LEU A 107 -9.11 4.67 -0.42
C LEU A 107 -8.03 3.58 -0.42
N ALA A 108 -8.05 2.69 0.58
CA ALA A 108 -7.10 1.58 0.66
C ALA A 108 -7.28 0.60 -0.51
N LEU A 109 -8.52 0.35 -0.94
CA LEU A 109 -8.80 -0.48 -2.10
C LEU A 109 -8.28 0.16 -3.39
N ASP A 110 -8.53 1.44 -3.61
CA ASP A 110 -8.06 2.18 -4.79
C ASP A 110 -6.55 2.14 -4.91
N PHE A 111 -5.83 2.43 -3.81
CA PHE A 111 -4.37 2.37 -3.81
C PHE A 111 -3.83 0.96 -3.95
N LYS A 112 -4.50 -0.05 -3.37
CA LYS A 112 -4.13 -1.46 -3.58
C LYS A 112 -4.23 -1.83 -5.05
N LEU A 113 -5.36 -1.55 -5.69
CA LEU A 113 -5.59 -1.86 -7.10
C LEU A 113 -4.58 -1.14 -8.00
N ALA A 114 -4.28 0.11 -7.68
CA ALA A 114 -3.29 0.91 -8.37
C ALA A 114 -1.86 0.37 -8.21
N ALA A 115 -1.49 -0.11 -7.02
CA ALA A 115 -0.20 -0.75 -6.75
C ALA A 115 -0.11 -2.12 -7.43
N ASP A 116 -1.15 -2.95 -7.34
CA ASP A 116 -1.22 -4.26 -8.01
C ASP A 116 -1.07 -4.14 -9.52
N LYS A 117 -1.70 -3.12 -10.13
CA LYS A 117 -1.55 -2.85 -11.55
C LYS A 117 -0.08 -2.57 -11.89
N ARG A 118 0.54 -1.63 -11.19
CA ARG A 118 1.95 -1.26 -11.43
C ARG A 118 2.90 -2.43 -11.21
N HIS A 119 2.66 -3.25 -10.19
CA HIS A 119 3.41 -4.47 -9.96
C HIS A 119 3.32 -5.43 -11.15
N ARG A 120 2.11 -5.64 -11.70
CA ARG A 120 1.92 -6.47 -12.91
C ARG A 120 2.61 -5.87 -14.13
N ASP A 121 2.48 -4.56 -14.34
CA ASP A 121 3.10 -3.87 -15.47
C ASP A 121 4.64 -4.03 -15.45
N VAL A 122 5.26 -3.97 -14.25
CA VAL A 122 6.70 -4.19 -14.08
C VAL A 122 7.10 -5.65 -14.29
N LEU A 123 6.29 -6.61 -13.82
CA LEU A 123 6.53 -8.03 -14.09
C LEU A 123 6.51 -8.35 -15.59
N GLU A 124 5.61 -7.72 -16.34
CA GLU A 124 5.56 -7.83 -17.80
C GLU A 124 6.83 -7.27 -18.44
N GLU A 125 7.29 -6.10 -18.00
CA GLU A 125 8.53 -5.49 -18.50
C GLU A 125 9.76 -6.37 -18.24
N ILE A 126 9.88 -6.92 -17.02
CA ILE A 126 10.93 -7.89 -16.67
C ILE A 126 10.85 -9.12 -17.59
N SER A 127 9.65 -9.62 -17.87
CA SER A 127 9.47 -10.75 -18.79
C SER A 127 9.92 -10.40 -20.22
N CYS A 128 9.63 -9.20 -20.72
CA CYS A 128 10.06 -8.77 -22.05
C CYS A 128 11.58 -8.65 -22.18
N GLN A 129 12.27 -8.18 -21.14
CA GLN A 129 13.74 -8.10 -21.14
C GLN A 129 14.43 -9.46 -21.21
N ASN A 130 13.76 -10.51 -20.75
CA ASN A 130 14.29 -11.88 -20.73
C ASN A 130 13.90 -12.71 -21.96
N GLN A 131 13.09 -12.18 -22.89
CA GLN A 131 12.73 -12.89 -24.11
C GLN A 131 13.85 -12.78 -25.14
N GLU A 132 14.26 -13.92 -25.70
CA GLU A 132 15.14 -13.93 -26.87
C GLU A 132 14.44 -13.24 -28.04
N LEU A 133 15.16 -12.36 -28.74
CA LEU A 133 14.66 -11.73 -29.95
C LEU A 133 14.27 -12.82 -30.96
N PRO A 134 13.07 -12.74 -31.57
CA PRO A 134 12.65 -13.72 -32.57
C PRO A 134 13.68 -13.79 -33.70
N LYS A 135 14.12 -15.01 -34.03
CA LYS A 135 15.05 -15.23 -35.15
C LYS A 135 14.40 -14.76 -36.45
N GLY A 136 15.17 -14.05 -37.29
CA GLY A 136 14.70 -13.51 -38.57
C GLY A 136 13.99 -12.16 -38.50
N LEU A 137 13.86 -11.52 -37.32
CA LEU A 137 13.32 -10.16 -37.21
C LEU A 137 14.33 -9.08 -37.65
N PHE A 138 15.63 -9.36 -37.50
CA PHE A 138 16.73 -8.49 -37.91
C PHE A 138 17.60 -9.20 -38.96
N PRO A 139 18.18 -8.46 -39.92
CA PRO A 139 19.12 -9.02 -40.87
C PRO A 139 20.32 -9.61 -40.14
N GLU A 140 20.76 -10.80 -40.55
CA GLU A 140 21.95 -11.43 -39.96
C GLU A 140 23.19 -10.59 -40.32
N PRO A 141 24.09 -10.34 -39.35
CA PRO A 141 25.33 -9.63 -39.63
C PRO A 141 26.17 -10.47 -40.59
N THR A 142 26.43 -9.90 -41.78
CA THR A 142 27.33 -10.44 -42.83
C THR A 142 28.76 -10.58 -42.35
#